data_AF-A0AA39JUN1-F1
#
_entry.id   AF-A0AA39JUN1-F1
#
_cell.length_a   1.000
_cell.length_b   1.000
_cell.length_c   1.000
_cell.angle_alpha   90.00
_cell.angle_beta   90.00
_cell.angle_gamma   90.00
#
_symmetry.space_group_name_H-M   'P 1'
#
loop_
_entity.id
_entity.type
_entity.pdbx_description
1 polymer ?
#
loop_
_entity_poly.entity_id
_entity_poly.type
_entity_poly.pdbx_seq_one_letter_code
_entity_poly.pdbx_strand_id
1 'polypeptide(L)'
;MTLDLLSSTPGDLLLEIASHLDCRLDLFNLCLTSSRIFTNVSSVLYTDVVLNSVDQCVATLAMLRRRPDVARHVRKLVVRPRRRGFYGFSFKDSALISAAVRDVVSCQRLDALTTFCWEDEELPYHDDMWFALRMCCSQLKYIKTSIGSFLPNTNAHVFDFKHLYGFSLTLTRSFYEFRADGFIIDEAHPLASRLWDMLIKWSPDLEELEIEGSSPFPVDVHRLLDGHWPKLRKLSLGDVVLDWSLPSTPEGKRPFICFLEEHPDLQSLKLSKHNIHSAHLSTLDAPNLKLLSFSGTMQQLQALPDIHYSSIQSVTFTEPMHTRDITAVAIASVLHNLTSLLNLKVAFHLHSMYDSGNLLRSLVASCPRLEHLQLTCTQKPSFQLDSFSKAIKGFLRLRSLDLAIVRYPGDDTLSTGAERIAMSNPRLKSFTLTFLPLPYPLQLPFSFTLLPFAGQSTARGSFHLTCDQHGLPRSLHARERRRLVWPWGMGYTIRTRRYTSDLRPSGFPGKRKQGMEGFLGLITENSSAGEEMRMILFCGFLVCLALWGFLASTRGHETNIGSIHVL
;
A
#
# COMPACT_ATOMS: atom_id res chain seq x y z
N MET A 1 -39.23 0.12 -1.69
CA MET A 1 -39.32 0.83 -0.39
C MET A 1 -38.03 1.53 0.02
N THR A 2 -36.82 0.97 -0.16
CA THR A 2 -35.56 1.64 0.23
C THR A 2 -35.06 2.70 -0.76
N LEU A 3 -35.35 2.56 -2.07
CA LEU A 3 -34.92 3.53 -3.09
C LEU A 3 -35.68 4.86 -3.04
N ASP A 4 -36.96 4.86 -2.64
CA ASP A 4 -37.78 6.07 -2.53
C ASP A 4 -37.37 6.96 -1.34
N LEU A 5 -36.78 6.35 -0.29
CA LEU A 5 -36.26 7.08 0.86
C LEU A 5 -34.95 7.80 0.49
N LEU A 6 -34.08 7.16 -0.30
CA LEU A 6 -32.80 7.72 -0.73
C LEU A 6 -32.94 8.82 -1.80
N SER A 7 -34.03 8.81 -2.57
CA SER A 7 -34.30 9.87 -3.55
C SER A 7 -34.92 11.11 -2.91
N SER A 8 -35.49 10.98 -1.71
CA SER A 8 -36.11 12.08 -0.94
C SER A 8 -35.20 12.70 0.13
N THR A 9 -34.03 12.12 0.41
CA THR A 9 -33.07 12.67 1.36
C THR A 9 -32.45 14.00 0.87
N PRO A 10 -32.22 14.97 1.78
CA PRO A 10 -31.45 16.19 1.52
C PRO A 10 -30.04 15.90 0.98
N GLY A 11 -29.52 16.82 0.16
CA GLY A 11 -28.19 16.70 -0.44
C GLY A 11 -27.06 16.60 0.59
N ASP A 12 -27.17 17.33 1.71
CA ASP A 12 -26.15 17.36 2.76
C ASP A 12 -26.01 16.01 3.46
N LEU A 13 -27.14 15.34 3.73
CA LEU A 13 -27.12 13.98 4.30
C LEU A 13 -26.58 12.96 3.31
N LEU A 14 -26.84 13.13 2.00
CA LEU A 14 -26.24 12.28 0.97
C LEU A 14 -24.71 12.45 0.91
N LEU A 15 -24.21 13.66 1.09
CA LEU A 15 -22.78 13.95 1.18
C LEU A 15 -22.15 13.32 2.43
N GLU A 16 -22.83 13.39 3.57
CA GLU A 16 -22.37 12.76 4.82
C GLU A 16 -22.37 11.24 4.72
N ILE A 17 -23.41 10.63 4.12
CA ILE A 17 -23.43 9.18 3.85
C ILE A 17 -22.26 8.82 2.92
N ALA A 18 -22.04 9.62 1.88
CA ALA A 18 -20.94 9.42 0.94
C ALA A 18 -19.56 9.54 1.61
N SER A 19 -19.37 10.46 2.55
CA SER A 19 -18.10 10.63 3.26
C SER A 19 -17.79 9.48 4.21
N HIS A 20 -18.80 8.72 4.65
CA HIS A 20 -18.64 7.54 5.50
C HIS A 20 -18.46 6.24 4.70
N LEU A 21 -18.54 6.25 3.37
CA LEU A 21 -18.26 5.07 2.55
C LEU A 21 -16.76 4.86 2.40
N ASP A 22 -16.22 3.85 3.09
CA ASP A 22 -14.79 3.50 3.06
C ASP A 22 -14.27 3.10 1.66
N CYS A 23 -15.16 2.64 0.78
CA CYS A 23 -14.81 2.09 -0.52
C CYS A 23 -15.33 2.95 -1.67
N ARG A 24 -14.41 3.46 -2.50
CA ARG A 24 -14.76 4.22 -3.72
C ARG A 24 -15.64 3.47 -4.71
N LEU A 25 -15.56 2.14 -4.76
CA LEU A 25 -16.44 1.36 -5.62
C LEU A 25 -17.89 1.42 -5.12
N ASP A 26 -18.07 1.39 -3.80
CA ASP A 26 -19.41 1.42 -3.20
C ASP A 26 -20.00 2.84 -3.33
N LEU A 27 -19.16 3.88 -3.21
CA LEU A 27 -19.50 5.25 -3.56
C LEU A 27 -19.92 5.39 -5.03
N PHE A 28 -19.16 4.79 -5.96
CA PHE A 28 -19.51 4.79 -7.37
C PHE A 28 -20.83 4.06 -7.64
N ASN A 29 -21.03 2.88 -7.02
CA ASN A 29 -22.28 2.14 -7.12
C ASN A 29 -23.47 2.93 -6.57
N LEU A 30 -23.28 3.67 -5.47
CA LEU A 30 -24.29 4.59 -4.95
C LEU A 30 -24.64 5.67 -5.97
N CYS A 31 -23.65 6.27 -6.62
CA CYS A 31 -23.87 7.28 -7.66
C CYS A 31 -24.63 6.71 -8.88
N LEU A 32 -24.50 5.42 -9.18
CA LEU A 32 -25.24 4.76 -10.27
C LEU A 32 -26.72 4.50 -9.96
N THR A 33 -27.17 4.67 -8.71
CA THR A 33 -28.56 4.38 -8.32
C THR A 33 -29.56 5.42 -8.80
N SER A 34 -29.17 6.70 -8.88
CA SER A 34 -30.05 7.80 -9.29
C SER A 34 -29.25 9.00 -9.81
N SER A 35 -29.80 9.72 -10.79
CA SER A 35 -29.22 10.95 -11.33
C SER A 35 -29.10 12.06 -10.27
N ARG A 36 -30.07 12.19 -9.36
CA ARG A 36 -30.04 13.16 -8.26
C ARG A 36 -28.93 12.86 -7.26
N ILE A 37 -28.72 11.58 -6.95
CA ILE A 37 -27.63 11.14 -6.07
C ILE A 37 -26.30 11.41 -6.76
N PHE A 38 -26.18 11.10 -8.05
CA PHE A 38 -24.99 11.42 -8.83
C PHE A 38 -24.66 12.92 -8.78
N THR A 39 -25.62 13.81 -9.02
CA THR A 39 -25.34 15.26 -9.02
C THR A 39 -24.84 15.76 -7.67
N ASN A 40 -25.45 15.31 -6.57
CA ASN A 40 -25.07 15.74 -5.23
C ASN A 40 -23.73 15.13 -4.78
N VAL A 41 -23.53 13.83 -5.02
CA VAL A 41 -22.37 13.07 -4.51
C VAL A 41 -21.16 13.14 -5.46
N SER A 42 -21.33 13.62 -6.69
CA SER A 42 -20.24 13.75 -7.68
C SER A 42 -19.04 14.54 -7.14
N SER A 43 -19.29 15.55 -6.31
CA SER A 43 -18.24 16.33 -5.66
C SER A 43 -17.29 15.46 -4.84
N VAL A 44 -17.81 14.56 -4.00
CA VAL A 44 -17.05 13.63 -3.17
C VAL A 44 -16.37 12.56 -4.03
N LEU A 45 -17.08 12.02 -5.03
CA LEU A 45 -16.55 10.97 -5.91
C LEU A 45 -15.33 11.43 -6.71
N TYR A 46 -15.36 12.66 -7.23
CA TYR A 46 -14.32 13.21 -8.11
C TYR A 46 -13.33 14.14 -7.41
N THR A 47 -13.44 14.33 -6.09
CA THR A 47 -12.47 15.14 -5.31
C THR A 47 -11.03 14.69 -5.57
N ASP A 48 -10.80 13.38 -5.56
CA ASP A 48 -9.49 12.76 -5.79
C ASP A 48 -9.53 11.84 -7.02
N VAL A 49 -8.85 12.21 -8.10
CA VAL A 49 -8.78 11.39 -9.32
C VAL A 49 -7.40 10.74 -9.43
N VAL A 50 -7.36 9.40 -9.40
CA VAL A 50 -6.13 8.61 -9.55
C VAL A 50 -6.19 7.76 -10.80
N LEU A 51 -5.38 8.11 -11.79
CA LEU A 51 -5.31 7.45 -13.09
C LEU A 51 -4.12 6.48 -13.08
N ASN A 52 -4.34 5.20 -13.35
CA ASN A 52 -3.34 4.13 -13.15
C ASN A 52 -2.89 3.42 -14.43
N SER A 53 -3.41 3.82 -15.59
CA SER A 53 -3.01 3.29 -16.90
C SER A 53 -3.10 4.37 -17.97
N VAL A 54 -2.37 4.19 -19.06
CA VAL A 54 -2.39 5.10 -20.23
C VAL A 54 -3.80 5.26 -20.78
N ASP A 55 -4.50 4.15 -21.05
CA ASP A 55 -5.88 4.17 -21.58
C ASP A 55 -6.84 4.89 -20.62
N GLN A 56 -6.68 4.63 -19.31
CA GLN A 56 -7.49 5.31 -18.30
C GLN A 56 -7.18 6.80 -18.27
N CYS A 57 -5.92 7.19 -18.41
CA CYS A 57 -5.53 8.59 -18.47
C CYS A 57 -6.19 9.29 -19.65
N VAL A 58 -6.02 8.77 -20.86
CA VAL A 58 -6.56 9.38 -22.08
C VAL A 58 -8.09 9.44 -22.04
N ALA A 59 -8.75 8.33 -21.69
CA ALA A 59 -10.22 8.28 -21.64
C ALA A 59 -10.80 9.21 -20.56
N THR A 60 -10.22 9.21 -19.36
CA THR A 60 -10.74 10.00 -18.23
C THR A 60 -10.44 11.48 -18.43
N LEU A 61 -9.25 11.85 -18.91
CA LEU A 61 -8.92 13.24 -19.23
C LEU A 61 -9.81 13.77 -20.36
N ALA A 62 -10.04 12.99 -21.42
CA ALA A 62 -10.99 13.36 -22.47
C ALA A 62 -12.43 13.52 -21.93
N MET A 63 -12.83 12.69 -20.98
CA MET A 63 -14.12 12.83 -20.28
C MET A 63 -14.20 14.13 -19.47
N LEU A 64 -13.17 14.44 -18.66
CA LEU A 64 -13.11 15.70 -17.89
C LEU A 64 -13.10 16.92 -18.82
N ARG A 65 -12.43 16.82 -19.98
CA ARG A 65 -12.48 17.87 -21.01
C ARG A 65 -13.90 18.09 -21.50
N ARG A 66 -14.68 17.04 -21.71
CA ARG A 66 -16.07 17.14 -22.22
C ARG A 66 -17.07 17.55 -21.14
N ARG A 67 -16.82 17.16 -19.88
CA ARG A 67 -17.74 17.31 -18.74
C ARG A 67 -17.23 18.34 -17.72
N PRO A 68 -17.54 19.64 -17.90
CA PRO A 68 -17.11 20.68 -16.96
C PRO A 68 -17.82 20.54 -15.62
N ASP A 69 -19.02 19.95 -15.61
CA ASP A 69 -19.82 19.65 -14.43
C ASP A 69 -19.07 18.76 -13.44
N VAL A 70 -18.23 17.85 -13.95
CA VAL A 70 -17.39 16.95 -13.15
C VAL A 70 -16.02 17.56 -12.86
N ALA A 71 -15.39 18.18 -13.87
CA ALA A 71 -14.02 18.68 -13.78
C ALA A 71 -13.82 19.71 -12.67
N ARG A 72 -14.79 20.60 -12.44
CA ARG A 72 -14.75 21.61 -11.37
C ARG A 72 -14.66 21.05 -9.94
N HIS A 73 -14.95 19.76 -9.76
CA HIS A 73 -14.89 19.11 -8.46
C HIS A 73 -13.53 18.45 -8.18
N VAL A 74 -12.64 18.38 -9.16
CA VAL A 74 -11.34 17.73 -9.03
C VAL A 74 -10.39 18.62 -8.24
N ARG A 75 -10.06 18.22 -7.00
CA ARG A 75 -9.08 18.91 -6.15
C ARG A 75 -7.70 18.31 -6.24
N LYS A 76 -7.63 16.98 -6.38
CA LYS A 76 -6.38 16.23 -6.50
C LYS A 76 -6.38 15.37 -7.74
N LEU A 77 -5.41 15.61 -8.62
CA LEU A 77 -5.21 14.81 -9.83
C LEU A 77 -3.86 14.08 -9.73
N VAL A 78 -3.90 12.75 -9.69
CA VAL A 78 -2.72 11.88 -9.67
C VAL A 78 -2.66 11.08 -10.95
N VAL A 79 -1.62 11.33 -11.74
CA VAL A 79 -1.35 10.65 -13.01
C VAL A 79 -0.26 9.61 -12.77
N ARG A 80 -0.63 8.33 -12.85
CA ARG A 80 0.27 7.18 -12.82
C ARG A 80 0.11 6.41 -14.12
N PRO A 81 0.83 6.79 -15.19
CA PRO A 81 0.73 6.14 -16.50
C PRO A 81 0.94 4.63 -16.40
N ARG A 82 1.83 4.21 -15.49
CA ARG A 82 2.24 2.83 -15.30
C ARG A 82 2.28 2.46 -13.84
N ARG A 83 1.83 1.24 -13.52
CA ARG A 83 2.04 0.66 -12.20
C ARG A 83 3.43 0.04 -12.13
N ARG A 84 4.16 0.30 -11.04
CA ARG A 84 5.48 -0.29 -10.71
C ARG A 84 5.59 -1.75 -11.18
N GLY A 85 6.56 -2.03 -12.06
CA GLY A 85 6.92 -3.40 -12.49
C GLY A 85 6.69 -3.76 -13.96
N PHE A 86 6.31 -2.83 -14.84
CA PHE A 86 6.35 -3.05 -16.29
C PHE A 86 7.61 -2.39 -16.86
N TYR A 87 8.55 -3.21 -17.35
CA TYR A 87 9.77 -2.74 -17.98
C TYR A 87 9.46 -2.20 -19.38
N GLY A 88 9.66 -0.90 -19.58
CA GLY A 88 9.58 -0.26 -20.90
C GLY A 88 9.10 1.18 -20.82
N PHE A 89 10.03 2.14 -20.85
CA PHE A 89 9.68 3.54 -21.07
C PHE A 89 9.23 3.75 -22.53
N SER A 90 7.96 4.09 -22.77
CA SER A 90 7.46 4.52 -24.08
C SER A 90 7.16 6.01 -24.05
N PHE A 91 7.99 6.78 -24.76
CA PHE A 91 7.83 8.22 -24.96
C PHE A 91 6.46 8.58 -25.55
N LYS A 92 5.91 7.71 -26.42
CA LYS A 92 4.62 7.94 -27.07
C LYS A 92 3.50 8.04 -26.05
N ASP A 93 3.51 7.20 -25.03
CA ASP A 93 2.47 7.19 -23.99
C ASP A 93 2.58 8.45 -23.12
N SER A 94 3.80 8.83 -22.72
CA SER A 94 4.04 10.05 -21.93
C SER A 94 3.63 11.30 -22.71
N ALA A 95 3.92 11.36 -24.02
CA ALA A 95 3.49 12.44 -24.91
C ALA A 95 1.96 12.54 -25.01
N LEU A 96 1.27 11.40 -25.20
CA LEU A 96 -0.20 11.38 -25.26
C LEU A 96 -0.84 11.85 -23.96
N ILE A 97 -0.31 11.41 -22.81
CA ILE A 97 -0.87 11.77 -21.50
C ILE A 97 -0.58 13.23 -21.16
N SER A 98 0.65 13.70 -21.36
CA SER A 98 1.01 15.11 -21.11
C SER A 98 0.21 16.06 -21.99
N ALA A 99 0.02 15.73 -23.28
CA ALA A 99 -0.88 16.47 -24.17
C ALA A 99 -2.33 16.43 -23.68
N ALA A 100 -2.84 15.28 -23.23
CA ALA A 100 -4.20 15.17 -22.70
C ALA A 100 -4.40 16.00 -21.43
N VAL A 101 -3.42 16.05 -20.53
CA VAL A 101 -3.46 16.91 -19.33
C VAL A 101 -3.48 18.37 -19.74
N ARG A 102 -2.57 18.78 -20.62
CA ARG A 102 -2.50 20.15 -21.15
C ARG A 102 -3.84 20.58 -21.78
N ASP A 103 -4.46 19.71 -22.56
CA ASP A 103 -5.74 20.01 -23.21
C ASP A 103 -6.88 20.20 -22.21
N VAL A 104 -6.95 19.40 -21.14
CA VAL A 104 -7.98 19.53 -20.09
C VAL A 104 -7.77 20.83 -19.32
N VAL A 105 -6.52 21.11 -18.95
CA VAL A 105 -6.14 22.28 -18.16
C VAL A 105 -6.36 23.57 -18.95
N SER A 106 -5.99 23.59 -20.24
CA SER A 106 -6.21 24.73 -21.15
C SER A 106 -7.69 25.11 -21.30
N CYS A 107 -8.61 24.17 -21.06
CA CYS A 107 -10.04 24.47 -21.05
C CYS A 107 -10.50 25.26 -19.81
N GLN A 108 -9.62 25.51 -18.83
CA GLN A 108 -9.91 26.21 -17.57
C GLN A 108 -11.05 25.58 -16.75
N ARG A 109 -11.21 24.26 -16.85
CA ARG A 109 -12.27 23.50 -16.17
C ARG A 109 -11.85 22.88 -14.83
N LEU A 110 -10.57 23.01 -14.48
CA LEU A 110 -9.94 22.49 -13.26
C LEU A 110 -9.60 23.65 -12.31
N ASP A 111 -10.59 24.48 -12.01
CA ASP A 111 -10.48 25.67 -11.16
C ASP A 111 -10.21 25.32 -9.68
N ALA A 112 -10.80 24.23 -9.19
CA ALA A 112 -10.63 23.75 -7.82
C ALA A 112 -9.37 22.89 -7.59
N LEU A 113 -8.50 22.72 -8.59
CA LEU A 113 -7.34 21.85 -8.49
C LEU A 113 -6.28 22.44 -7.55
N THR A 114 -6.09 21.80 -6.39
CA THR A 114 -5.12 22.21 -5.37
C THR A 114 -3.84 21.38 -5.42
N THR A 115 -3.94 20.13 -5.86
CA THR A 115 -2.85 19.17 -5.84
C THR A 115 -2.71 18.44 -7.17
N PHE A 116 -1.54 18.54 -7.79
CA PHE A 116 -1.18 17.79 -8.98
C PHE A 116 0.00 16.86 -8.69
N CYS A 117 -0.13 15.59 -9.08
CA CYS A 117 0.92 14.61 -8.91
C CYS A 117 1.19 13.88 -10.22
N TRP A 118 2.39 14.07 -10.75
CA TRP A 118 2.97 13.24 -11.81
C TRP A 118 3.82 12.15 -11.17
N GLU A 119 3.39 10.91 -11.28
CA GLU A 119 4.12 9.75 -10.76
C GLU A 119 4.37 8.75 -11.90
N ASP A 120 5.49 8.93 -12.59
CA ASP A 120 5.98 8.01 -13.63
C ASP A 120 7.49 7.75 -13.45
N GLU A 121 8.09 6.91 -14.31
CA GLU A 121 9.54 6.69 -14.27
C GLU A 121 10.34 7.93 -14.73
N GLU A 122 9.74 8.75 -15.57
CA GLU A 122 10.32 9.94 -16.19
C GLU A 122 9.42 11.16 -16.07
N LEU A 123 9.97 12.33 -16.40
CA LEU A 123 9.22 13.58 -16.53
C LEU A 123 8.19 13.53 -17.68
N PRO A 124 7.16 14.39 -17.64
CA PRO A 124 6.26 14.58 -18.78
C PRO A 124 7.04 14.97 -20.04
N TYR A 125 6.69 14.37 -21.18
CA TYR A 125 7.38 14.67 -22.45
C TYR A 125 7.20 16.13 -22.89
N HIS A 126 6.00 16.68 -22.71
CA HIS A 126 5.70 18.07 -23.03
C HIS A 126 5.73 18.96 -21.79
N ASP A 127 6.71 19.87 -21.71
CA ASP A 127 6.87 20.81 -20.58
C ASP A 127 5.79 21.91 -20.55
N ASP A 128 5.17 22.21 -21.68
CA ASP A 128 4.04 23.13 -21.79
C ASP A 128 2.82 22.70 -20.95
N MET A 129 2.76 21.44 -20.53
CA MET A 129 1.81 20.94 -19.54
C MET A 129 1.97 21.68 -18.20
N TRP A 130 3.22 21.86 -17.72
CA TRP A 130 3.50 22.60 -16.48
C TRP A 130 3.15 24.07 -16.61
N PHE A 131 3.45 24.66 -17.78
CA PHE A 131 3.04 26.03 -18.09
C PHE A 131 1.52 26.18 -18.05
N ALA A 132 0.77 25.28 -18.70
CA ALA A 132 -0.69 25.29 -18.69
C ALA A 132 -1.25 25.16 -17.26
N LEU A 133 -0.69 24.25 -16.44
CA LEU A 133 -1.08 24.10 -15.03
C LEU A 133 -0.86 25.39 -14.25
N ARG A 134 0.27 26.07 -14.45
CA ARG A 134 0.56 27.34 -13.77
C ARG A 134 -0.40 28.45 -14.18
N MET A 135 -0.74 28.52 -15.48
CA MET A 135 -1.56 29.62 -16.01
C MET A 135 -3.06 29.40 -15.78
N CYS A 136 -3.54 28.16 -15.76
CA CYS A 136 -4.97 27.84 -15.71
C CYS A 136 -5.46 27.33 -14.34
N CYS A 137 -4.57 26.91 -13.43
CA CYS A 137 -4.94 26.43 -12.10
C CYS A 137 -4.39 27.36 -11.01
N SER A 138 -5.15 28.42 -10.68
CA SER A 138 -4.73 29.44 -9.70
C SER A 138 -4.68 28.93 -8.25
N GLN A 139 -5.43 27.87 -7.93
CA GLN A 139 -5.48 27.25 -6.60
C GLN A 139 -4.42 26.18 -6.39
N LEU A 140 -3.55 25.92 -7.38
CA LEU A 140 -2.54 24.88 -7.29
C LEU A 140 -1.46 25.26 -6.27
N LYS A 141 -1.38 24.50 -5.18
CA LYS A 141 -0.44 24.73 -4.06
C LYS A 141 0.45 23.54 -3.75
N TYR A 142 0.08 22.36 -4.22
CA TYR A 142 0.83 21.13 -4.01
C TYR A 142 1.23 20.51 -5.34
N ILE A 143 2.53 20.32 -5.53
CA ILE A 143 3.09 19.74 -6.76
C ILE A 143 3.95 18.55 -6.38
N LYS A 144 3.69 17.43 -7.05
CA LYS A 144 4.53 16.25 -6.99
C LYS A 144 4.98 15.86 -8.39
N THR A 145 6.27 15.61 -8.54
CA THR A 145 6.87 15.18 -9.81
C THR A 145 7.95 14.14 -9.59
N SER A 146 8.26 13.40 -10.64
CA SER A 146 9.29 12.36 -10.68
C SER A 146 10.34 12.70 -11.74
N ILE A 147 11.62 12.53 -11.41
CA ILE A 147 12.74 12.69 -12.33
C ILE A 147 13.43 11.34 -12.51
N GLY A 148 13.64 10.95 -13.76
CA GLY A 148 14.35 9.73 -14.14
C GLY A 148 15.65 10.00 -14.88
N SER A 149 15.89 9.25 -15.95
CA SER A 149 17.10 9.33 -16.78
C SER A 149 17.23 10.64 -17.56
N PHE A 150 16.11 11.32 -17.88
CA PHE A 150 16.13 12.56 -18.64
C PHE A 150 15.95 13.80 -17.74
N LEU A 151 16.83 14.78 -17.94
CA LEU A 151 16.70 16.08 -17.29
C LEU A 151 15.67 16.96 -18.00
N PRO A 152 14.98 17.84 -17.26
CA PRO A 152 14.17 18.88 -17.89
C PRO A 152 15.04 19.76 -18.78
N ASN A 153 14.44 20.38 -19.79
CA ASN A 153 15.11 21.45 -20.52
C ASN A 153 15.43 22.61 -19.58
N THR A 154 16.46 23.40 -19.88
CA THR A 154 16.91 24.56 -19.08
C THR A 154 15.81 25.60 -18.80
N ASN A 155 14.79 25.63 -19.67
CA ASN A 155 13.63 26.51 -19.57
C ASN A 155 12.38 25.80 -19.06
N ALA A 156 12.53 24.66 -18.38
CA ALA A 156 11.40 23.89 -17.91
C ALA A 156 10.56 24.66 -16.89
N HIS A 157 9.26 24.66 -17.11
CA HIS A 157 8.28 25.36 -16.28
C HIS A 157 7.95 24.60 -14.98
N VAL A 158 8.44 23.38 -14.82
CA VAL A 158 8.25 22.56 -13.60
C VAL A 158 8.76 23.25 -12.33
N PHE A 159 9.77 24.13 -12.44
CA PHE A 159 10.36 24.87 -11.32
C PHE A 159 9.95 26.36 -11.30
N ASP A 160 8.94 26.77 -12.07
CA ASP A 160 8.52 28.18 -12.17
C ASP A 160 7.27 28.52 -11.32
N PHE A 161 6.88 27.63 -10.40
CA PHE A 161 5.72 27.80 -9.53
C PHE A 161 6.02 28.73 -8.35
N LYS A 162 4.99 29.36 -7.77
CA LYS A 162 5.14 30.34 -6.69
C LYS A 162 4.12 30.11 -5.59
N HIS A 163 4.50 30.45 -4.36
CA HIS A 163 3.66 30.32 -3.16
C HIS A 163 3.11 28.90 -2.98
N LEU A 164 3.98 27.90 -3.12
CA LEU A 164 3.64 26.50 -2.88
C LEU A 164 3.51 26.24 -1.37
N TYR A 165 2.56 25.39 -1.00
CA TYR A 165 2.45 24.83 0.36
C TYR A 165 3.04 23.43 0.45
N GLY A 166 3.15 22.70 -0.66
CA GLY A 166 3.91 21.46 -0.65
C GLY A 166 4.56 21.12 -1.98
N PHE A 167 5.77 20.58 -1.88
CA PHE A 167 6.55 20.14 -3.02
C PHE A 167 7.13 18.76 -2.76
N SER A 168 6.94 17.84 -3.71
CA SER A 168 7.44 16.47 -3.63
C SER A 168 8.18 16.10 -4.91
N LEU A 169 9.46 15.80 -4.78
CA LEU A 169 10.34 15.37 -5.86
C LEU A 169 10.75 13.93 -5.63
N THR A 170 10.39 13.03 -6.55
CA THR A 170 10.80 11.62 -6.50
C THR A 170 11.90 11.36 -7.53
N LEU A 171 13.11 11.08 -7.07
CA LEU A 171 14.24 10.62 -7.86
C LEU A 171 14.08 9.12 -8.12
N THR A 172 13.83 8.74 -9.38
CA THR A 172 13.61 7.34 -9.75
C THR A 172 14.93 6.60 -9.89
N ARG A 173 14.90 5.26 -9.92
CA ARG A 173 16.11 4.44 -10.06
C ARG A 173 16.91 4.78 -11.33
N SER A 174 16.22 5.10 -12.42
CA SER A 174 16.85 5.50 -13.69
C SER A 174 17.65 6.80 -13.57
N PHE A 175 17.25 7.72 -12.70
CA PHE A 175 18.06 8.90 -12.40
C PHE A 175 19.44 8.49 -11.88
N TYR A 176 19.49 7.60 -10.89
CA TYR A 176 20.75 7.17 -10.28
C TYR A 176 21.61 6.24 -11.17
N GLU A 177 21.00 5.39 -11.97
CA GLU A 177 21.72 4.45 -12.84
C GLU A 177 22.40 5.14 -14.03
N PHE A 178 21.72 6.11 -14.63
CA PHE A 178 22.21 6.79 -15.83
C PHE A 178 22.94 8.10 -15.52
N ARG A 179 22.79 8.66 -14.32
CA ARG A 179 23.33 9.97 -13.94
C ARG A 179 24.10 9.90 -12.62
N ALA A 180 25.38 9.51 -12.71
CA ALA A 180 26.36 9.72 -11.64
C ALA A 180 26.90 11.17 -11.62
N ASP A 181 26.45 12.03 -12.53
CA ASP A 181 26.96 13.38 -12.82
C ASP A 181 26.21 14.52 -12.11
N GLY A 182 25.49 14.23 -11.02
CA GLY A 182 25.30 15.23 -9.95
C GLY A 182 24.46 16.47 -10.28
N PHE A 183 23.31 16.32 -10.95
CA PHE A 183 22.37 17.44 -11.21
C PHE A 183 22.04 18.32 -9.98
N ILE A 184 22.02 17.75 -8.78
CA ILE A 184 21.81 18.52 -7.52
C ILE A 184 23.14 18.97 -6.89
N ILE A 185 24.26 18.38 -7.31
CA ILE A 185 25.62 18.64 -6.82
C ILE A 185 26.24 19.86 -7.52
N ASP A 186 25.99 20.04 -8.83
CA ASP A 186 26.60 21.14 -9.59
C ASP A 186 25.76 22.42 -9.50
N GLU A 187 26.16 23.32 -8.61
CA GLU A 187 25.57 24.66 -8.44
C GLU A 187 25.58 25.48 -9.75
N ALA A 188 26.47 25.16 -10.69
CA ALA A 188 26.51 25.82 -11.99
C ALA A 188 25.35 25.40 -12.90
N HIS A 189 24.59 24.34 -12.55
CA HIS A 189 23.47 23.91 -13.37
C HIS A 189 22.28 24.87 -13.19
N PRO A 190 21.82 25.56 -14.25
CA PRO A 190 20.74 26.57 -14.19
C PRO A 190 19.36 26.03 -13.76
N LEU A 191 19.22 24.71 -13.62
CA LEU A 191 17.98 24.07 -13.17
C LEU A 191 17.97 23.84 -11.67
N ALA A 192 19.14 23.56 -11.08
CA ALA A 192 19.29 23.52 -9.63
C ALA A 192 18.99 24.91 -9.05
N SER A 193 19.52 25.98 -9.64
CA SER A 193 19.23 27.34 -9.17
C SER A 193 17.74 27.67 -9.21
N ARG A 194 17.03 27.31 -10.30
CA ARG A 194 15.57 27.52 -10.40
C ARG A 194 14.78 26.72 -9.38
N LEU A 195 15.14 25.46 -9.15
CA LEU A 195 14.51 24.64 -8.11
C LEU A 195 14.67 25.30 -6.73
N TRP A 196 15.87 25.75 -6.39
CA TRP A 196 16.14 26.40 -5.11
C TRP A 196 15.48 27.78 -5.00
N ASP A 197 15.49 28.59 -6.06
CA ASP A 197 14.75 29.86 -6.12
C ASP A 197 13.24 29.64 -5.91
N MET A 198 12.68 28.60 -6.52
CA MET A 198 11.27 28.25 -6.35
C MET A 198 10.93 27.90 -4.90
N LEU A 199 11.77 27.09 -4.26
CA LEU A 199 11.54 26.58 -2.91
C LEU A 199 11.84 27.64 -1.84
N ILE A 200 12.98 28.31 -1.92
CA ILE A 200 13.48 29.22 -0.89
C ILE A 200 12.91 30.62 -1.09
N LYS A 201 13.01 31.18 -2.31
CA LYS A 201 12.67 32.58 -2.58
C LYS A 201 11.20 32.79 -2.90
N TRP A 202 10.57 31.87 -3.64
CA TRP A 202 9.19 32.04 -4.12
C TRP A 202 8.14 31.31 -3.28
N SER A 203 8.53 30.44 -2.36
CA SER A 203 7.62 29.63 -1.55
C SER A 203 8.00 29.64 -0.06
N PRO A 204 7.93 30.80 0.63
CA PRO A 204 8.31 30.91 2.05
C PRO A 204 7.34 30.19 3.00
N ASP A 205 6.06 30.05 2.62
CA ASP A 205 5.01 29.40 3.42
C ASP A 205 4.92 27.88 3.19
N LEU A 206 6.04 27.21 2.89
CA LEU A 206 6.05 25.78 2.60
C LEU A 206 5.72 24.96 3.86
N GLU A 207 4.74 24.07 3.77
CA GLU A 207 4.31 23.18 4.86
C GLU A 207 4.84 21.74 4.69
N GLU A 208 4.96 21.27 3.45
CA GLU A 208 5.42 19.91 3.12
C GLU A 208 6.55 19.91 2.10
N LEU A 209 7.71 19.36 2.46
CA LEU A 209 8.84 19.15 1.55
C LEU A 209 9.23 17.67 1.52
N GLU A 210 9.19 17.07 0.34
CA GLU A 210 9.63 15.70 0.11
C GLU A 210 10.64 15.65 -1.03
N ILE A 211 11.84 15.14 -0.76
CA ILE A 211 12.83 14.79 -1.79
C ILE A 211 13.14 13.31 -1.56
N GLU A 212 12.37 12.45 -2.20
CA GLU A 212 12.48 11.00 -2.07
C GLU A 212 13.35 10.43 -3.19
N GLY A 213 14.18 9.46 -2.86
CA GLY A 213 14.97 8.70 -3.82
C GLY A 213 15.50 7.44 -3.16
N SER A 214 15.71 6.38 -3.95
CA SER A 214 16.25 5.12 -3.46
C SER A 214 17.44 4.71 -4.32
N SER A 215 18.64 4.77 -3.75
CA SER A 215 19.90 4.51 -4.44
C SER A 215 20.99 4.13 -3.45
N PRO A 216 21.94 3.24 -3.84
CA PRO A 216 23.14 3.01 -3.07
C PRO A 216 24.07 4.24 -3.02
N PHE A 217 23.94 5.16 -3.97
CA PHE A 217 24.75 6.39 -4.06
C PHE A 217 23.85 7.59 -3.80
N PRO A 218 24.07 8.33 -2.69
CA PRO A 218 23.23 9.48 -2.36
C PRO A 218 23.63 10.71 -3.17
N VAL A 219 22.71 11.68 -3.27
CA VAL A 219 22.94 12.97 -3.97
C VAL A 219 23.13 14.10 -2.96
N ASP A 220 24.04 15.04 -3.20
CA ASP A 220 24.20 16.23 -2.36
C ASP A 220 23.03 17.23 -2.57
N VAL A 221 22.52 17.78 -1.48
CA VAL A 221 21.35 18.67 -1.40
C VAL A 221 21.57 19.73 -0.29
N HIS A 222 22.81 20.17 -0.07
CA HIS A 222 23.18 21.12 0.98
C HIS A 222 22.39 22.44 0.94
N ARG A 223 22.00 22.92 -0.25
CA ARG A 223 21.19 24.15 -0.44
C ARG A 223 19.83 24.11 0.23
N LEU A 224 19.32 22.93 0.60
CA LEU A 224 18.11 22.82 1.39
C LEU A 224 18.23 23.51 2.75
N LEU A 225 19.45 23.58 3.30
CA LEU A 225 19.75 24.23 4.57
C LEU A 225 19.65 25.76 4.51
N ASP A 226 19.75 26.36 3.32
CA ASP A 226 19.57 27.81 3.11
C ASP A 226 18.08 28.21 3.22
N GLY A 227 17.17 27.24 3.21
CA GLY A 227 15.73 27.46 3.27
C GLY A 227 15.23 27.70 4.69
N HIS A 228 14.43 28.75 4.88
CA HIS A 228 13.74 29.03 6.13
C HIS A 228 12.22 29.01 5.90
N TRP A 229 11.55 27.97 6.39
CA TRP A 229 10.11 27.75 6.17
C TRP A 229 9.38 27.67 7.52
N PRO A 230 8.88 28.79 8.06
CA PRO A 230 8.33 28.83 9.43
C PRO A 230 7.12 27.91 9.65
N LYS A 231 6.41 27.52 8.59
CA LYS A 231 5.22 26.65 8.64
C LYS A 231 5.52 25.19 8.27
N LEU A 232 6.78 24.79 8.17
CA LEU A 232 7.16 23.45 7.75
C LEU A 232 6.70 22.40 8.79
N ARG A 233 5.79 21.52 8.37
CA ARG A 233 5.22 20.44 9.20
C ARG A 233 5.77 19.07 8.83
N LYS A 234 6.15 18.89 7.57
CA LYS A 234 6.59 17.59 7.05
C LYS A 234 7.85 17.74 6.21
N LEU A 235 8.90 17.04 6.62
CA LEU A 235 10.15 16.92 5.88
C LEU A 235 10.44 15.44 5.60
N SER A 236 10.57 15.08 4.33
CA SER A 236 10.93 13.72 3.91
C SER A 236 12.14 13.73 3.00
N LEU A 237 13.24 13.15 3.47
CA LEU A 237 14.49 13.05 2.75
C LEU A 237 14.80 11.57 2.48
N GLY A 238 14.99 11.25 1.20
CA GLY A 238 15.43 9.94 0.73
C GLY A 238 16.95 9.81 0.80
N ASP A 239 17.53 9.04 -0.11
CA ASP A 239 18.98 8.84 -0.22
C ASP A 239 19.66 10.11 -0.79
N VAL A 240 19.78 11.11 0.07
CA VAL A 240 20.42 12.40 -0.16
C VAL A 240 21.40 12.74 0.97
N VAL A 241 22.44 13.51 0.70
CA VAL A 241 23.38 14.02 1.71
C VAL A 241 23.17 15.54 1.82
N LEU A 242 23.29 16.06 3.03
CA LEU A 242 23.18 17.50 3.31
C LEU A 242 24.53 18.10 3.74
N ASP A 243 25.41 17.27 4.31
CA ASP A 243 26.62 17.70 5.04
C ASP A 243 27.93 17.11 4.47
N TRP A 244 28.00 16.71 3.19
CA TRP A 244 29.14 15.93 2.64
C TRP A 244 30.51 16.65 2.80
N SER A 245 30.51 17.99 2.84
CA SER A 245 31.74 18.80 2.92
C SER A 245 31.66 20.04 3.80
N LEU A 246 30.53 20.25 4.50
CA LEU A 246 30.34 21.46 5.31
C LEU A 246 31.11 21.35 6.64
N PRO A 247 31.93 22.35 7.00
CA PRO A 247 32.53 22.41 8.33
C PRO A 247 31.43 22.47 9.38
N SER A 248 31.63 21.78 10.51
CA SER A 248 30.76 21.98 11.66
C SER A 248 30.72 23.46 12.03
N THR A 249 29.57 23.92 12.49
CA THR A 249 29.42 25.28 13.04
C THR A 249 30.43 25.51 14.18
N PRO A 250 30.76 26.77 14.54
CA PRO A 250 31.70 27.06 15.64
C PRO A 250 31.30 26.41 16.98
N GLU A 251 30.03 26.06 17.16
CA GLU A 251 29.49 25.32 18.31
C GLU A 251 29.69 23.79 18.24
N GLY A 252 30.30 23.30 17.16
CA GLY A 252 30.48 21.87 16.90
C GLY A 252 29.25 21.15 16.35
N LYS A 253 28.11 21.85 16.19
CA LYS A 253 26.87 21.30 15.62
C LYS A 253 26.95 21.21 14.10
N ARG A 254 26.30 20.19 13.54
CA ARG A 254 26.14 20.06 12.09
C ARG A 254 25.09 21.06 11.57
N PRO A 255 25.27 21.66 10.39
CA PRO A 255 24.30 22.57 9.78
C PRO A 255 22.87 22.02 9.72
N PHE A 256 22.72 20.73 9.42
CA PHE A 256 21.39 20.10 9.42
C PHE A 256 20.70 20.08 10.80
N ILE A 257 21.45 19.99 11.89
CA ILE A 257 20.87 20.05 13.24
C ILE A 257 20.37 21.46 13.53
N CYS A 258 21.16 22.48 13.22
CA CYS A 258 20.74 23.88 13.33
C CYS A 258 19.47 24.13 12.52
N PHE A 259 19.41 23.62 11.28
CA PHE A 259 18.22 23.67 10.46
C PHE A 259 17.00 23.03 11.15
N LEU A 260 17.13 21.86 11.78
CA LEU A 260 16.01 21.25 12.52
C LEU A 260 15.58 22.08 13.74
N GLU A 261 16.53 22.73 14.43
CA GLU A 261 16.25 23.61 15.59
C GLU A 261 15.48 24.87 15.18
N GLU A 262 15.70 25.39 13.97
CA GLU A 262 15.00 26.55 13.43
C GLU A 262 13.53 26.28 13.03
N HIS A 263 13.11 25.02 12.98
CA HIS A 263 11.79 24.60 12.50
C HIS A 263 10.94 23.93 13.60
N PRO A 264 10.39 24.68 14.58
CA PRO A 264 9.71 24.12 15.76
C PRO A 264 8.37 23.45 15.44
N ASP A 265 7.69 23.85 14.36
CA ASP A 265 6.37 23.33 13.95
C ASP A 265 6.45 21.99 13.19
N LEU A 266 7.66 21.44 13.03
CA LEU A 266 7.88 20.18 12.32
C LEU A 266 7.32 18.99 13.12
N GLN A 267 6.37 18.28 12.51
CA GLN A 267 5.65 17.15 13.11
C GLN A 267 6.06 15.79 12.53
N SER A 268 6.44 15.76 11.25
CA SER A 268 6.80 14.52 10.56
C SER A 268 8.18 14.64 9.93
N LEU A 269 9.11 13.81 10.41
CA LEU A 269 10.48 13.75 9.91
C LEU A 269 10.76 12.36 9.34
N LYS A 270 11.13 12.30 8.06
CA LYS A 270 11.61 11.08 7.39
C LYS A 270 13.03 11.28 6.90
N LEU A 271 13.92 10.39 7.32
CA LEU A 271 15.34 10.37 7.01
C LEU A 271 15.74 9.02 6.40
N SER A 272 16.76 9.04 5.55
CA SER A 272 17.56 7.89 5.15
C SER A 272 18.83 7.79 5.97
N LYS A 273 19.57 6.68 5.81
CA LYS A 273 20.87 6.48 6.44
C LYS A 273 21.94 7.50 6.01
N HIS A 274 21.76 8.14 4.85
CA HIS A 274 22.76 9.01 4.24
C HIS A 274 22.59 10.49 4.61
N ASN A 275 21.44 10.89 5.17
CA ASN A 275 21.19 12.30 5.49
C ASN A 275 22.06 12.80 6.64
N ILE A 276 22.11 12.05 7.75
CA ILE A 276 22.85 12.41 8.95
C ILE A 276 23.32 11.17 9.70
N HIS A 277 24.56 11.23 10.18
CA HIS A 277 25.12 10.20 11.05
C HIS A 277 24.42 10.23 12.43
N SER A 278 24.06 9.06 12.96
CA SER A 278 23.31 8.93 14.22
C SER A 278 23.95 9.69 15.39
N ALA A 279 25.28 9.64 15.52
CA ALA A 279 26.02 10.36 16.57
C ALA A 279 25.82 11.89 16.59
N HIS A 280 25.41 12.50 15.47
CA HIS A 280 25.13 13.94 15.42
C HIS A 280 23.68 14.28 15.75
N LEU A 281 22.75 13.32 15.72
CA LEU A 281 21.36 13.56 16.12
C LEU A 281 21.20 13.74 17.63
N SER A 282 22.14 13.24 18.43
CA SER A 282 22.13 13.43 19.89
C SER A 282 22.44 14.86 20.32
N THR A 283 22.99 15.69 19.44
CA THR A 283 23.25 17.11 19.72
C THR A 283 22.06 18.03 19.43
N LEU A 284 20.93 17.46 19.01
CA LEU A 284 19.70 18.21 18.77
C LEU A 284 19.16 18.78 20.08
N ASP A 285 19.08 20.11 20.20
CA ASP A 285 18.58 20.80 21.37
C ASP A 285 17.39 21.69 21.00
N ALA A 286 16.23 21.06 20.82
CA ALA A 286 15.00 21.72 20.39
C ALA A 286 13.79 21.31 21.25
N PRO A 287 13.66 21.80 22.51
CA PRO A 287 12.57 21.38 23.40
C PRO A 287 11.15 21.71 22.86
N ASN A 288 11.05 22.68 21.95
CA ASN A 288 9.78 23.07 21.32
C ASN A 288 9.36 22.14 20.17
N LEU A 289 10.30 21.36 19.62
CA LEU A 289 10.05 20.47 18.50
C LEU A 289 9.26 19.24 18.95
N LYS A 290 7.99 19.16 18.52
CA LYS A 290 7.07 18.06 18.85
C LYS A 290 6.91 17.11 17.67
N LEU A 291 7.88 16.22 17.50
CA LEU A 291 7.83 15.17 16.48
C LEU A 291 6.73 14.16 16.81
N LEU A 292 5.74 14.05 15.92
CA LEU A 292 4.64 13.07 16.00
C LEU A 292 4.95 11.81 15.18
N SER A 293 5.65 11.97 14.06
CA SER A 293 5.98 10.88 13.14
C SER A 293 7.46 10.89 12.79
N PHE A 294 8.14 9.78 13.05
CA PHE A 294 9.54 9.56 12.68
C PHE A 294 9.66 8.41 11.69
N SER A 295 10.45 8.61 10.64
CA SER A 295 10.86 7.54 9.75
C SER A 295 12.36 7.60 9.52
N GLY A 296 13.05 6.47 9.68
CA GLY A 296 14.50 6.43 9.53
C GLY A 296 15.10 5.12 9.96
N THR A 297 16.40 5.14 10.22
CA THR A 297 17.11 3.96 10.75
C THR A 297 16.90 3.84 12.27
N MET A 298 17.09 2.62 12.77
CA MET A 298 17.03 2.34 14.21
C MET A 298 18.07 3.13 15.01
N GLN A 299 19.29 3.26 14.48
CA GLN A 299 20.37 3.98 15.13
C GLN A 299 20.08 5.48 15.22
N GLN A 300 19.44 6.06 14.21
CA GLN A 300 19.02 7.46 14.23
C GLN A 300 17.92 7.68 15.28
N LEU A 301 16.94 6.78 15.37
CA LEU A 301 15.90 6.86 16.41
C LEU A 301 16.51 6.76 17.81
N GLN A 302 17.44 5.83 18.03
CA GLN A 302 18.11 5.65 19.33
C GLN A 302 18.94 6.86 19.76
N ALA A 303 19.50 7.59 18.79
CA ALA A 303 20.31 8.76 19.05
C ALA A 303 19.50 10.04 19.31
N LEU A 304 18.17 10.01 19.11
CA LEU A 304 17.33 11.17 19.41
C LEU A 304 17.27 11.42 20.93
N PRO A 305 17.26 12.70 21.35
CA PRO A 305 17.07 13.06 22.75
C PRO A 305 15.74 12.52 23.33
N ASP A 306 15.77 12.09 24.59
CA ASP A 306 14.61 11.48 25.27
C ASP A 306 13.36 12.37 25.32
N ILE A 307 13.56 13.69 25.26
CA ILE A 307 12.49 14.70 25.27
C ILE A 307 11.46 14.41 24.16
N HIS A 308 11.92 13.97 22.99
CA HIS A 308 11.06 13.72 21.83
C HIS A 308 10.35 12.37 21.85
N TYR A 309 10.79 11.40 22.67
CA TYR A 309 10.15 10.09 22.73
C TYR A 309 8.71 10.12 23.25
N SER A 310 8.38 11.13 24.06
CA SER A 310 7.04 11.32 24.61
C SER A 310 6.01 11.75 23.56
N SER A 311 6.44 12.46 22.50
CA SER A 311 5.54 13.01 21.47
C SER A 311 5.35 12.08 20.27
N ILE A 312 6.30 11.16 20.02
CA ILE A 312 6.27 10.29 18.84
C ILE A 312 5.13 9.27 18.95
N GLN A 313 4.20 9.34 18.00
CA GLN A 313 3.06 8.44 17.87
C GLN A 313 3.23 7.43 16.73
N SER A 314 4.06 7.75 15.72
CA SER A 314 4.23 6.93 14.53
C SER A 314 5.71 6.72 14.22
N VAL A 315 6.13 5.46 14.10
CA VAL A 315 7.51 5.08 13.72
C VAL A 315 7.51 4.17 12.50
N THR A 316 8.31 4.54 11.51
CA THR A 316 8.53 3.75 10.29
C THR A 316 10.01 3.52 10.03
N PHE A 317 10.46 2.27 10.12
CA PHE A 317 11.82 1.93 9.74
C PHE A 317 11.93 1.75 8.23
N THR A 318 12.86 2.48 7.61
CA THR A 318 13.07 2.50 6.15
C THR A 318 13.83 1.26 5.68
N GLU A 319 14.76 0.76 6.49
CA GLU A 319 15.58 -0.40 6.17
C GLU A 319 15.07 -1.67 6.88
N PRO A 320 15.15 -2.83 6.22
CA PRO A 320 14.81 -4.10 6.85
C PRO A 320 15.83 -4.44 7.94
N MET A 321 15.34 -4.75 9.13
CA MET A 321 16.17 -5.11 10.27
C MET A 321 16.61 -6.57 10.19
N HIS A 322 17.92 -6.79 10.30
CA HIS A 322 18.52 -8.12 10.33
C HIS A 322 18.58 -8.63 11.78
N THR A 323 17.91 -9.76 12.08
CA THR A 323 17.86 -10.28 13.47
C THR A 323 19.20 -10.76 14.02
N ARG A 324 20.21 -11.01 13.16
CA ARG A 324 21.56 -11.41 13.57
C ARG A 324 22.39 -10.23 14.08
N ASP A 325 22.18 -9.04 13.53
CA ASP A 325 22.97 -7.84 13.84
C ASP A 325 22.30 -6.98 14.90
N ILE A 326 20.97 -7.02 14.97
CA ILE A 326 20.18 -6.22 15.91
C ILE A 326 19.52 -7.17 16.90
N THR A 327 19.92 -7.10 18.17
CA THR A 327 19.21 -7.86 19.22
C THR A 327 17.75 -7.41 19.24
N ALA A 328 16.81 -8.35 19.24
CA ALA A 328 15.39 -8.04 19.46
C ALA A 328 15.18 -7.22 20.76
N VAL A 329 16.13 -7.34 21.69
CA VAL A 329 16.25 -6.56 22.93
C VAL A 329 16.57 -5.09 22.67
N ALA A 330 17.49 -4.75 21.75
CA ALA A 330 17.79 -3.35 21.43
C ALA A 330 16.61 -2.63 20.77
N ILE A 331 15.87 -3.32 19.89
CA ILE A 331 14.64 -2.77 19.31
C ILE A 331 13.61 -2.54 20.41
N ALA A 332 13.44 -3.55 21.27
CA ALA A 332 12.52 -3.48 22.39
C ALA A 332 12.87 -2.33 23.35
N SER A 333 14.14 -2.11 23.66
CA SER A 333 14.55 -1.06 24.58
C SER A 333 14.25 0.34 24.05
N VAL A 334 14.51 0.61 22.77
CA VAL A 334 14.18 1.92 22.18
C VAL A 334 12.67 2.11 22.06
N LEU A 335 11.95 1.08 21.60
CA LEU A 335 10.50 1.15 21.49
C LEU A 335 9.81 1.26 22.85
N HIS A 336 10.39 0.69 23.91
CA HIS A 336 9.86 0.79 25.28
C HIS A 336 9.86 2.24 25.79
N ASN A 337 10.85 3.03 25.38
CA ASN A 337 10.93 4.45 25.73
C ASN A 337 9.84 5.29 25.03
N LEU A 338 9.24 4.78 23.94
CA LEU A 338 8.18 5.44 23.18
C LEU A 338 6.79 5.18 23.80
N THR A 339 6.51 5.87 24.91
CA THR A 339 5.27 5.65 25.69
C THR A 339 3.97 6.03 24.97
N SER A 340 4.05 6.82 23.89
CA SER A 340 2.91 7.31 23.09
C SER A 340 2.75 6.62 21.74
N LEU A 341 3.49 5.55 21.46
CA LEU A 341 3.48 4.90 20.14
C LEU A 341 2.14 4.23 19.82
N LEU A 342 1.51 4.67 18.72
CA LEU A 342 0.26 4.13 18.19
C LEU A 342 0.45 3.37 16.88
N ASN A 343 1.37 3.82 16.03
CA ASN A 343 1.63 3.27 14.70
C ASN A 343 3.08 2.78 14.59
N LEU A 344 3.27 1.53 14.21
CA LEU A 344 4.60 0.95 14.01
C LEU A 344 4.67 0.22 12.67
N LYS A 345 5.64 0.59 11.84
CA LYS A 345 5.96 -0.08 10.59
C LYS A 345 7.41 -0.57 10.60
N VAL A 346 7.58 -1.89 10.49
CA VAL A 346 8.90 -2.52 10.50
C VAL A 346 8.99 -3.60 9.43
N ALA A 347 10.14 -3.67 8.78
CA ALA A 347 10.51 -4.79 7.92
C ALA A 347 11.62 -5.62 8.60
N PHE A 348 11.54 -6.94 8.52
CA PHE A 348 12.47 -7.86 9.17
C PHE A 348 13.04 -8.88 8.18
N HIS A 349 14.33 -9.14 8.31
CA HIS A 349 15.04 -10.30 7.77
C HIS A 349 15.33 -11.26 8.92
N LEU A 350 14.50 -12.31 9.02
CA LEU A 350 14.64 -13.35 10.05
C LEU A 350 15.70 -14.35 9.60
N HIS A 351 16.60 -14.73 10.50
CA HIS A 351 17.61 -15.77 10.24
C HIS A 351 17.12 -17.15 10.68
N SER A 352 16.28 -17.22 11.71
CA SER A 352 15.72 -18.46 12.25
C SER A 352 14.22 -18.32 12.55
N MET A 353 13.50 -19.44 12.48
CA MET A 353 12.08 -19.51 12.87
C MET A 353 11.87 -19.22 14.36
N TYR A 354 12.84 -19.58 15.20
CA TYR A 354 12.77 -19.39 16.65
C TYR A 354 12.83 -17.91 17.05
N ASP A 355 13.51 -17.07 16.26
CA ASP A 355 13.65 -15.64 16.54
C ASP A 355 12.32 -14.90 16.42
N SER A 356 11.42 -15.42 15.57
CA SER A 356 10.15 -14.79 15.22
C SER A 356 9.22 -14.62 16.45
N GLY A 357 9.13 -15.64 17.30
CA GLY A 357 8.29 -15.61 18.50
C GLY A 357 8.86 -14.70 19.59
N ASN A 358 10.18 -14.69 19.76
CA ASN A 358 10.85 -13.82 20.73
C ASN A 358 10.75 -12.36 20.33
N LEU A 359 10.95 -12.05 19.04
CA LEU A 359 10.79 -10.71 18.50
C LEU A 359 9.38 -10.17 18.74
N LEU A 360 8.35 -10.95 18.43
CA LEU A 360 6.95 -10.52 18.67
C LEU A 360 6.66 -10.32 20.15
N ARG A 361 7.13 -11.21 21.02
CA ARG A 361 6.96 -11.06 22.48
C ARG A 361 7.65 -9.80 22.99
N SER A 362 8.85 -9.51 22.50
CA SER A 362 9.57 -8.28 22.83
C SER A 362 8.84 -7.03 22.32
N LEU A 363 8.29 -7.05 21.10
CA LEU A 363 7.48 -5.94 20.57
C LEU A 363 6.20 -5.72 21.39
N VAL A 364 5.51 -6.80 21.77
CA VAL A 364 4.32 -6.75 22.64
C VAL A 364 4.66 -6.10 23.98
N ALA A 365 5.77 -6.49 24.60
CA ALA A 365 6.20 -5.93 25.88
C ALA A 365 6.59 -4.45 25.76
N SER A 366 7.13 -4.05 24.61
CA SER A 366 7.65 -2.69 24.39
C SER A 366 6.56 -1.68 23.99
N CYS A 367 5.53 -2.12 23.26
CA CYS A 367 4.53 -1.25 22.67
C CYS A 367 3.10 -1.58 23.16
N PRO A 368 2.75 -1.32 24.43
CA PRO A 368 1.46 -1.73 25.00
C PRO A 368 0.25 -0.95 24.43
N ARG A 369 0.47 0.25 23.89
CA ARG A 369 -0.59 1.14 23.39
C ARG A 369 -0.78 1.07 21.87
N LEU A 370 -0.07 0.19 21.18
CA LEU A 370 -0.06 0.10 19.73
C LEU A 370 -1.46 -0.19 19.16
N GLU A 371 -1.94 0.67 18.27
CA GLU A 371 -3.23 0.51 17.57
C GLU A 371 -3.06 -0.04 16.14
N HIS A 372 -1.95 0.33 15.48
CA HIS A 372 -1.68 -0.05 14.09
C HIS A 372 -0.27 -0.63 13.95
N LEU A 373 -0.20 -1.86 13.44
CA LEU A 373 1.06 -2.59 13.23
C LEU A 373 1.20 -3.02 11.77
N GLN A 374 2.30 -2.64 11.13
CA GLN A 374 2.69 -3.13 9.81
C GLN A 374 4.01 -3.90 9.90
N LEU A 375 3.96 -5.19 9.57
CA LEU A 375 5.11 -6.10 9.60
C LEU A 375 5.36 -6.68 8.22
N THR A 376 6.58 -6.52 7.72
CA THR A 376 7.00 -7.06 6.42
C THR A 376 8.19 -7.99 6.59
N CYS A 377 8.03 -9.26 6.22
CA CYS A 377 9.13 -10.23 6.09
C CYS A 377 9.35 -10.55 4.62
N THR A 378 10.44 -10.05 4.07
CA THR A 378 10.78 -10.12 2.64
C THR A 378 11.49 -11.41 2.25
N GLN A 379 12.04 -12.17 3.20
CA GLN A 379 12.81 -13.39 2.96
C GLN A 379 12.31 -14.57 3.81
N LYS A 380 12.79 -15.77 3.51
CA LYS A 380 12.64 -16.95 4.37
C LYS A 380 13.88 -17.06 5.28
N PRO A 381 13.72 -17.43 6.57
CA PRO A 381 12.47 -17.80 7.22
C PRO A 381 11.45 -16.69 7.46
N SER A 382 10.15 -17.02 7.52
CA SER A 382 9.04 -16.08 7.74
C SER A 382 8.11 -16.54 8.88
N PHE A 383 7.18 -15.70 9.32
CA PHE A 383 6.25 -16.05 10.40
C PHE A 383 5.29 -17.19 10.01
N GLN A 384 5.20 -18.22 10.84
CA GLN A 384 4.08 -19.16 10.79
C GLN A 384 2.80 -18.47 11.27
N LEU A 385 1.72 -18.54 10.48
CA LEU A 385 0.49 -17.81 10.77
C LEU A 385 -0.17 -18.22 12.09
N ASP A 386 -0.04 -19.48 12.51
CA ASP A 386 -0.61 -19.96 13.79
C ASP A 386 0.16 -19.42 15.01
N SER A 387 1.50 -19.45 14.98
CA SER A 387 2.30 -18.87 16.05
C SER A 387 2.13 -17.35 16.11
N PHE A 388 2.03 -16.71 14.93
CA PHE A 388 1.83 -15.28 14.80
C PHE A 388 0.47 -14.81 15.35
N SER A 389 -0.62 -15.50 15.00
CA SER A 389 -1.96 -15.15 15.49
C SER A 389 -2.06 -15.23 17.01
N LYS A 390 -1.39 -16.21 17.63
CA LYS A 390 -1.29 -16.37 19.09
C LYS A 390 -0.43 -15.29 19.74
N ALA A 391 0.70 -14.93 19.11
CA ALA A 391 1.62 -13.92 19.64
C ALA A 391 1.01 -12.51 19.63
N ILE A 392 0.26 -12.15 18.59
CA ILE A 392 -0.39 -10.83 18.49
C ILE A 392 -1.43 -10.59 19.58
N LYS A 393 -1.99 -11.64 20.17
CA LYS A 393 -2.96 -11.52 21.26
C LYS A 393 -2.44 -10.68 22.43
N GLY A 394 -1.12 -10.60 22.59
CA GLY A 394 -0.49 -9.73 23.58
C GLY A 394 -0.72 -8.23 23.34
N PHE A 395 -0.97 -7.78 22.12
CA PHE A 395 -1.29 -6.37 21.84
C PHE A 395 -2.73 -6.05 22.22
N LEU A 396 -2.90 -5.44 23.38
CA LEU A 396 -4.23 -5.21 23.96
C LEU A 396 -5.05 -4.15 23.21
N ARG A 397 -4.41 -3.21 22.50
CA ARG A 397 -5.07 -2.10 21.81
C ARG A 397 -5.05 -2.19 20.28
N LEU A 398 -4.52 -3.27 19.72
CA LEU A 398 -4.35 -3.40 18.27
C LEU A 398 -5.71 -3.45 17.56
N ARG A 399 -5.91 -2.50 16.64
CA ARG A 399 -7.13 -2.36 15.82
C ARG A 399 -6.87 -2.65 14.37
N SER A 400 -5.69 -2.32 13.84
CA SER A 400 -5.30 -2.69 12.49
C SER A 400 -3.97 -3.40 12.37
N LEU A 401 -3.91 -4.34 11.44
CA LEU A 401 -2.71 -5.12 11.18
C LEU A 401 -2.46 -5.23 9.68
N ASP A 402 -1.25 -4.94 9.22
CA ASP A 402 -0.81 -5.25 7.85
C ASP A 402 0.38 -6.19 7.90
N LEU A 403 0.17 -7.44 7.46
CA LEU A 403 1.19 -8.47 7.42
C LEU A 403 1.56 -8.79 5.98
N ALA A 404 2.83 -8.63 5.64
CA ALA A 404 3.41 -9.09 4.39
C ALA A 404 4.48 -10.15 4.67
N ILE A 405 4.27 -11.40 4.24
CA ILE A 405 5.18 -12.51 4.51
C ILE A 405 5.40 -13.39 3.27
N VAL A 406 6.55 -14.05 3.19
CA VAL A 406 6.81 -15.08 2.19
C VAL A 406 6.16 -16.40 2.63
N ARG A 407 5.31 -17.00 1.79
CA ARG A 407 4.55 -18.21 2.14
C ARG A 407 5.42 -19.47 2.21
N TYR A 408 5.19 -20.34 3.19
CA TYR A 408 5.76 -21.69 3.23
C TYR A 408 4.95 -22.72 2.42
N PRO A 409 5.60 -23.72 1.80
CA PRO A 409 4.89 -24.87 1.26
C PRO A 409 4.22 -25.62 2.42
N GLY A 410 2.90 -25.81 2.33
CA GLY A 410 2.08 -26.37 3.42
C GLY A 410 1.39 -25.33 4.30
N ASP A 411 1.71 -24.04 4.16
CA ASP A 411 0.95 -22.99 4.85
C ASP A 411 -0.48 -22.92 4.32
N ASP A 412 -1.35 -22.64 5.26
CA ASP A 412 -2.73 -22.24 5.10
C ASP A 412 -3.02 -21.29 3.92
N THR A 413 -4.25 -21.37 3.44
CA THR A 413 -4.77 -20.40 2.48
C THR A 413 -4.97 -19.04 3.12
N LEU A 414 -5.06 -17.97 2.30
CA LEU A 414 -5.37 -16.62 2.79
C LEU A 414 -6.64 -16.60 3.67
N SER A 415 -7.68 -17.33 3.26
CA SER A 415 -8.95 -17.40 3.97
C SER A 415 -8.81 -18.07 5.32
N THR A 416 -8.21 -19.26 5.39
CA THR A 416 -8.07 -20.01 6.65
C THR A 416 -7.11 -19.30 7.62
N GLY A 417 -6.01 -18.72 7.12
CA GLY A 417 -5.11 -17.90 7.91
C GLY A 417 -5.78 -16.64 8.47
N ALA A 418 -6.59 -15.96 7.67
CA ALA A 418 -7.33 -14.77 8.11
C ALA A 418 -8.40 -15.09 9.16
N GLU A 419 -9.14 -16.20 8.99
CA GLU A 419 -10.11 -16.68 9.98
C GLU A 419 -9.41 -16.97 11.32
N ARG A 420 -8.26 -17.64 11.32
CA ARG A 420 -7.49 -17.90 12.55
C ARG A 420 -7.02 -16.62 13.24
N ILE A 421 -6.52 -15.64 12.49
CA ILE A 421 -6.09 -14.35 13.03
C ILE A 421 -7.28 -13.63 13.68
N ALA A 422 -8.41 -13.57 12.98
CA ALA A 422 -9.64 -12.94 13.45
C ALA A 422 -10.19 -13.61 14.73
N MET A 423 -10.20 -14.95 14.76
CA MET A 423 -10.65 -15.72 15.94
C MET A 423 -9.73 -15.55 17.15
N SER A 424 -8.42 -15.47 16.92
CA SER A 424 -7.44 -15.31 18.00
C SER A 424 -7.42 -13.88 18.56
N ASN A 425 -7.83 -12.89 17.75
CA ASN A 425 -7.72 -11.46 18.05
C ASN A 425 -9.04 -10.73 17.75
N PRO A 426 -10.06 -10.84 18.61
CA PRO A 426 -11.39 -10.27 18.36
C PRO A 426 -11.44 -8.75 18.39
N ARG A 427 -10.35 -8.08 18.81
CA ARG A 427 -10.23 -6.62 18.89
C ARG A 427 -9.84 -5.97 17.56
N LEU A 428 -9.30 -6.76 16.63
CA LEU A 428 -8.92 -6.26 15.31
C LEU A 428 -10.17 -5.83 14.55
N LYS A 429 -10.19 -4.61 14.01
CA LYS A 429 -11.28 -4.11 13.15
C LYS A 429 -11.01 -4.44 11.69
N SER A 430 -9.77 -4.26 11.25
CA SER A 430 -9.36 -4.46 9.87
C SER A 430 -7.94 -4.99 9.80
N PHE A 431 -7.67 -5.94 8.92
CA PHE A 431 -6.31 -6.39 8.67
C PHE A 431 -6.08 -6.77 7.21
N THR A 432 -4.83 -6.66 6.78
CA THR A 432 -4.38 -7.08 5.46
C THR A 432 -3.31 -8.15 5.58
N LEU A 433 -3.41 -9.15 4.71
CA LEU A 433 -2.47 -10.24 4.65
C LEU A 433 -1.98 -10.40 3.22
N THR A 434 -0.68 -10.25 3.02
CA THR A 434 -0.03 -10.28 1.72
C THR A 434 1.00 -11.39 1.70
N PHE A 435 0.80 -12.36 0.83
CA PHE A 435 1.82 -13.35 0.49
C PHE A 435 2.73 -12.79 -0.59
N LEU A 436 3.97 -12.51 -0.19
CA LEU A 436 5.05 -12.10 -1.05
C LEU A 436 5.57 -13.30 -1.86
N PRO A 437 5.99 -13.07 -3.11
CA PRO A 437 6.58 -14.13 -3.91
C PRO A 437 7.95 -14.51 -3.32
N LEU A 438 8.37 -15.77 -3.46
CA LEU A 438 9.73 -16.15 -3.06
C LEU A 438 10.76 -15.38 -3.90
N PRO A 439 11.72 -14.67 -3.28
CA PRO A 439 12.83 -14.09 -4.02
C PRO A 439 13.90 -15.18 -4.24
N TYR A 440 13.74 -16.08 -5.23
CA TYR A 440 14.81 -16.97 -5.69
C TYR A 440 14.60 -17.46 -7.12
N PRO A 441 15.66 -17.63 -7.93
CA PRO A 441 15.84 -18.84 -8.70
C PRO A 441 16.33 -19.94 -7.73
N LEU A 442 15.57 -21.03 -7.58
CA LEU A 442 15.98 -22.17 -6.76
C LEU A 442 17.27 -22.78 -7.36
N GLN A 443 18.40 -22.70 -6.66
CA GLN A 443 19.55 -23.56 -6.95
C GLN A 443 19.27 -24.96 -6.41
N LEU A 444 18.62 -25.79 -7.21
CA LEU A 444 18.54 -27.23 -6.97
C LEU A 444 19.87 -27.88 -7.41
N PRO A 445 20.36 -28.93 -6.71
CA PRO A 445 21.62 -29.63 -7.04
C PRO A 445 21.60 -30.37 -8.39
N PHE A 446 20.48 -30.34 -9.11
CA PHE A 446 20.34 -30.82 -10.47
C PHE A 446 19.77 -29.68 -11.32
N SER A 447 20.66 -28.95 -11.99
CA SER A 447 20.32 -27.85 -12.89
C SER A 447 19.66 -28.38 -14.16
N PHE A 448 18.33 -28.48 -14.18
CA PHE A 448 17.57 -28.36 -15.43
C PHE A 448 17.16 -26.90 -15.61
N THR A 449 17.96 -26.15 -16.36
CA THR A 449 17.71 -24.76 -16.80
C THR A 449 16.53 -24.61 -17.78
N LEU A 450 15.64 -25.60 -17.88
CA LEU A 450 14.58 -25.68 -18.88
C LEU A 450 13.16 -25.40 -18.36
N LEU A 451 12.99 -25.08 -17.08
CA LEU A 451 11.65 -24.84 -16.53
C LEU A 451 11.41 -23.36 -16.14
N PRO A 452 10.89 -22.50 -17.04
CA PRO A 452 10.46 -21.13 -16.75
C PRO A 452 9.11 -21.07 -15.98
N PHE A 453 8.88 -21.99 -15.03
CA PHE A 453 7.54 -22.32 -14.50
C PHE A 453 7.23 -21.82 -13.08
N ALA A 454 8.14 -21.11 -12.41
CA ALA A 454 7.82 -20.51 -11.11
C ALA A 454 7.00 -19.22 -11.31
N GLY A 455 5.70 -19.37 -11.55
CA GLY A 455 4.77 -18.25 -11.63
C GLY A 455 4.83 -17.43 -10.34
N GLN A 456 5.35 -16.19 -10.43
CA GLN A 456 5.34 -15.25 -9.32
C GLN A 456 3.89 -14.89 -9.01
N SER A 457 3.28 -15.64 -8.09
CA SER A 457 1.93 -15.35 -7.62
C SER A 457 2.01 -14.48 -6.38
N THR A 458 1.38 -13.30 -6.45
CA THR A 458 1.18 -12.44 -5.27
C THR A 458 -0.28 -12.52 -4.89
N ALA A 459 -0.53 -12.79 -3.62
CA ALA A 459 -1.87 -12.93 -3.09
C ALA A 459 -2.04 -11.95 -1.93
N ARG A 460 -3.02 -11.05 -2.04
CA ARG A 460 -3.33 -10.06 -1.01
C ARG A 460 -4.79 -10.19 -0.61
N GLY A 461 -5.06 -10.34 0.67
CA GLY A 461 -6.39 -10.26 1.26
C GLY A 461 -6.53 -9.00 2.11
N SER A 462 -7.65 -8.31 1.98
CA SER A 462 -8.10 -7.29 2.94
C SER A 462 -9.34 -7.79 3.66
N PHE A 463 -9.33 -7.74 4.98
CA PHE A 463 -10.32 -8.36 5.85
C PHE A 463 -10.86 -7.35 6.85
N HIS A 464 -12.18 -7.32 7.01
CA HIS A 464 -12.87 -6.50 8.01
C HIS A 464 -13.65 -7.41 8.94
N LEU A 465 -13.37 -7.29 10.24
CA LEU A 465 -13.99 -8.07 11.28
C LEU A 465 -15.20 -7.32 11.82
N THR A 466 -16.32 -8.01 11.95
CA THR A 466 -17.51 -7.51 12.62
C THR A 466 -17.74 -8.34 13.86
N CYS A 467 -17.86 -7.67 15.00
CA CYS A 467 -18.10 -8.29 16.29
C CYS A 467 -19.56 -8.12 16.72
N ASP A 468 -20.02 -8.98 17.61
CA ASP A 468 -21.31 -8.84 18.28
C ASP A 468 -21.27 -7.80 19.41
N GLN A 469 -22.41 -7.64 20.11
CA GLN A 469 -22.54 -6.72 21.24
C GLN A 469 -21.61 -7.05 22.42
N HIS A 470 -21.09 -8.28 22.48
CA HIS A 470 -20.18 -8.76 23.51
C HIS A 470 -18.71 -8.72 23.06
N GLY A 471 -18.42 -8.21 21.86
CA GLY A 471 -17.07 -8.09 21.32
C GLY A 471 -16.52 -9.40 20.75
N LEU A 472 -17.36 -10.41 20.52
CA LEU A 472 -16.96 -11.67 19.90
C LEU A 472 -17.08 -11.60 18.37
N PRO A 473 -16.17 -12.26 17.63
CA PRO A 473 -16.13 -12.17 16.18
C PRO A 473 -17.34 -12.90 15.56
N ARG A 474 -18.18 -12.16 14.83
CA ARG A 474 -19.40 -12.68 14.18
C ARG A 474 -19.16 -13.02 12.73
N SER A 475 -18.66 -12.07 11.95
CA SER A 475 -18.41 -12.27 10.51
C SER A 475 -17.16 -11.56 10.04
N LEU A 476 -16.45 -12.20 9.12
CA LEU A 476 -15.27 -11.69 8.44
C LEU A 476 -15.62 -11.35 7.00
N HIS A 477 -15.60 -10.08 6.65
CA HIS A 477 -15.77 -9.63 5.28
C HIS A 477 -14.41 -9.62 4.61
N ALA A 478 -14.23 -10.45 3.58
CA ALA A 478 -12.96 -10.67 2.94
C ALA A 478 -12.99 -10.23 1.47
N ARG A 479 -11.90 -9.57 1.06
CA ARG A 479 -11.61 -9.29 -0.35
C ARG A 479 -10.21 -9.78 -0.67
N GLU A 480 -10.15 -10.87 -1.42
CA GLU A 480 -8.91 -11.43 -1.93
C GLU A 480 -8.62 -10.95 -3.34
N ARG A 481 -7.37 -10.62 -3.60
CA ARG A 481 -6.82 -10.35 -4.92
C ARG A 481 -5.62 -11.25 -5.12
N ARG A 482 -5.71 -12.13 -6.12
CA ARG A 482 -4.59 -12.97 -6.56
C ARG A 482 -4.13 -12.48 -7.92
N ARG A 483 -2.84 -12.22 -8.04
CA ARG A 483 -2.17 -11.95 -9.32
C ARG A 483 -1.36 -13.18 -9.65
N LEU A 484 -1.71 -13.82 -10.76
CA LEU A 484 -0.94 -14.91 -11.35
C LEU A 484 -0.21 -14.34 -12.56
N VAL A 485 1.11 -14.37 -12.55
CA VAL A 485 1.92 -14.09 -13.74
C VAL A 485 1.97 -15.37 -14.55
N TRP A 486 1.48 -15.32 -15.79
CA TRP A 486 1.54 -16.48 -16.67
C TRP A 486 2.99 -16.71 -17.11
N PRO A 487 3.40 -17.98 -17.28
CA PRO A 487 4.71 -18.29 -17.84
C PRO A 487 4.87 -17.63 -19.23
N TRP A 488 6.13 -17.40 -19.61
CA TRP A 488 6.53 -16.96 -20.95
C TRP A 488 6.09 -15.55 -21.33
N GLY A 489 5.84 -14.69 -20.33
CA GLY A 489 5.51 -13.29 -20.59
C GLY A 489 4.12 -13.07 -21.19
N MET A 490 3.22 -14.06 -21.17
CA MET A 490 1.81 -13.94 -21.60
C MET A 490 0.95 -13.05 -20.68
N GLY A 491 1.56 -12.09 -20.01
CA GLY A 491 0.92 -11.16 -19.10
C GLY A 491 0.56 -11.77 -17.74
N TYR A 492 -0.50 -11.25 -17.14
CA TYR A 492 -0.91 -11.58 -15.80
C TYR A 492 -2.43 -11.66 -15.73
N THR A 493 -2.96 -12.61 -14.97
CA THR A 493 -4.36 -12.63 -14.60
C THR A 493 -4.54 -12.10 -13.19
N ILE A 494 -5.51 -11.20 -13.02
CA ILE A 494 -5.96 -10.77 -11.70
C ILE A 494 -7.30 -11.44 -11.44
N ARG A 495 -7.38 -12.22 -10.38
CA ARG A 495 -8.65 -12.74 -9.86
C ARG A 495 -8.96 -12.04 -8.55
N THR A 496 -10.10 -11.36 -8.51
CA THR A 496 -10.64 -10.79 -7.27
C THR A 496 -11.82 -11.62 -6.78
N ARG A 497 -11.81 -12.00 -5.50
CA ARG A 497 -12.90 -12.72 -4.84
C ARG A 497 -13.36 -11.93 -3.63
N ARG A 498 -14.67 -11.73 -3.49
CA ARG A 498 -15.30 -11.20 -2.27
C ARG A 498 -16.10 -12.32 -1.63
N TYR A 499 -16.01 -12.46 -0.32
CA TYR A 499 -16.82 -13.41 0.44
C TYR A 499 -16.97 -12.93 1.88
N THR A 500 -18.00 -13.40 2.55
CA THR A 500 -18.20 -13.21 3.98
C THR A 500 -18.09 -14.57 4.64
N SER A 501 -17.17 -14.72 5.59
CA SER A 501 -17.04 -15.93 6.40
C SER A 501 -17.73 -15.72 7.75
N ASP A 502 -18.54 -16.70 8.17
CA ASP A 502 -19.20 -16.69 9.48
C ASP A 502 -18.29 -17.35 10.51
N LEU A 503 -17.83 -16.56 11.47
CA LEU A 503 -16.84 -16.95 12.47
C LEU A 503 -17.46 -17.59 13.71
N ARG A 504 -18.80 -17.69 13.79
CA ARG A 504 -19.47 -18.32 14.93
C ARG A 504 -19.14 -19.82 15.02
N PRO A 505 -19.08 -20.39 16.23
CA PRO A 505 -18.78 -21.82 16.42
C PRO A 505 -19.71 -22.73 15.60
N SER A 506 -19.17 -23.86 15.16
CA SER A 506 -19.97 -24.93 14.53
C SER A 506 -21.02 -25.43 15.52
N GLY A 507 -22.30 -25.12 15.25
CA GLY A 507 -23.43 -25.46 16.13
C GLY A 507 -24.24 -24.27 16.65
N PHE A 508 -23.84 -23.02 16.39
CA PHE A 508 -24.62 -21.85 16.80
C PHE A 508 -26.02 -21.85 16.14
N PRO A 509 -27.11 -21.62 16.91
CA PRO A 509 -28.46 -21.56 16.35
C PRO A 509 -28.56 -20.41 15.34
N GLY A 510 -28.66 -20.76 14.06
CA GLY A 510 -28.61 -19.83 12.93
C GLY A 510 -27.49 -20.07 11.92
N LYS A 511 -26.50 -20.93 12.21
CA LYS A 511 -25.46 -21.37 11.25
C LYS A 511 -25.85 -22.67 10.51
N ARG A 512 -26.95 -23.33 10.93
CA ARG A 512 -27.53 -24.46 10.19
C ARG A 512 -28.00 -23.96 8.82
N LYS A 513 -27.20 -24.22 7.78
CA LYS A 513 -27.70 -24.23 6.41
C LYS A 513 -28.74 -25.34 6.32
N GLN A 514 -30.02 -24.98 6.40
CA GLN A 514 -31.10 -25.94 6.22
C GLN A 514 -31.17 -26.35 4.74
N GLY A 515 -31.37 -27.64 4.47
CA GLY A 515 -31.59 -28.17 3.12
C GLY A 515 -30.35 -28.75 2.43
N MET A 516 -30.40 -28.87 1.09
CA MET A 516 -29.37 -29.51 0.25
C MET A 516 -27.97 -28.89 0.38
N GLU A 517 -27.86 -27.58 0.67
CA GLU A 517 -26.55 -26.93 0.86
C GLU A 517 -25.81 -27.43 2.11
N GLY A 518 -26.54 -27.80 3.17
CA GLY A 518 -25.94 -28.38 4.37
C GLY A 518 -25.41 -29.80 4.10
N PHE A 519 -26.15 -30.57 3.29
CA PHE A 519 -25.75 -31.91 2.88
C PHE A 519 -24.51 -31.91 1.97
N LEU A 520 -24.48 -31.02 0.95
CA LEU A 520 -23.28 -30.82 0.12
C LEU A 520 -22.09 -30.28 0.92
N GLY A 521 -22.35 -29.45 1.93
CA GLY A 521 -21.33 -29.01 2.89
C GLY A 521 -20.70 -30.18 3.64
N LEU A 522 -21.51 -31.08 4.19
CA LEU A 522 -21.04 -32.28 4.91
C LEU A 522 -20.20 -33.22 4.03
N ILE A 523 -20.54 -33.37 2.74
CA ILE A 523 -19.77 -34.21 1.81
C ILE A 523 -18.37 -33.63 1.53
N THR A 524 -18.24 -32.30 1.57
CA THR A 524 -16.99 -31.59 1.24
C THR A 524 -16.14 -31.26 2.47
N GLU A 525 -16.67 -31.47 3.68
CA GLU A 525 -16.00 -31.17 4.93
C GLU A 525 -15.03 -32.30 5.35
N ASN A 526 -13.82 -31.94 5.77
CA ASN A 526 -12.80 -32.86 6.31
C ASN A 526 -13.00 -33.09 7.81
N SER A 527 -14.22 -33.43 8.22
CA SER A 527 -14.56 -33.85 9.58
C SER A 527 -14.86 -35.35 9.60
N SER A 528 -14.84 -35.97 10.79
CA SER A 528 -15.21 -37.39 10.94
C SER A 528 -16.61 -37.68 10.40
N ALA A 529 -17.57 -36.78 10.64
CA ALA A 529 -18.92 -36.87 10.10
C ALA A 529 -18.96 -36.76 8.56
N GLY A 530 -18.06 -35.97 7.97
CA GLY A 530 -17.91 -35.88 6.52
C GLY A 530 -17.27 -37.12 5.89
N GLU A 531 -16.36 -37.80 6.61
CA GLU A 531 -15.81 -39.09 6.19
C GLU A 531 -16.87 -40.20 6.23
N GLU A 532 -17.66 -40.29 7.31
CA GLU A 532 -18.78 -41.22 7.42
C GLU A 532 -19.82 -41.00 6.32
N MET A 533 -20.15 -39.74 6.02
CA MET A 533 -21.13 -39.41 4.98
C MET A 533 -20.62 -39.76 3.57
N ARG A 534 -19.33 -39.55 3.29
CA ARG A 534 -18.68 -39.98 2.04
C ARG A 534 -18.67 -41.50 1.92
N MET A 535 -18.44 -42.21 3.01
CA MET A 535 -18.51 -43.67 3.06
C MET A 535 -19.94 -44.17 2.75
N ILE A 536 -20.97 -43.55 3.35
CA ILE A 536 -22.37 -43.87 3.08
C ILE A 536 -22.74 -43.64 1.61
N LEU A 537 -22.31 -42.52 1.02
CA LEU A 537 -22.55 -42.24 -0.41
C LEU A 537 -21.83 -43.23 -1.32
N PHE A 538 -20.60 -43.60 -0.98
CA PHE A 538 -19.84 -44.60 -1.72
C PHE A 538 -20.52 -45.97 -1.64
N CYS A 539 -20.98 -46.38 -0.46
CA CYS A 539 -21.79 -47.60 -0.28
C CYS A 539 -23.09 -47.55 -1.09
N GLY A 540 -23.80 -46.42 -1.07
CA GLY A 540 -25.02 -46.22 -1.86
C GLY A 540 -24.76 -46.35 -3.37
N PHE A 541 -23.66 -45.76 -3.86
CA PHE A 541 -23.26 -45.89 -5.26
C PHE A 541 -22.94 -47.33 -5.65
N LEU A 542 -22.26 -48.09 -4.79
CA LEU A 542 -21.99 -49.51 -5.00
C LEU A 542 -23.28 -50.34 -5.06
N VAL A 543 -24.27 -50.04 -4.21
CA VAL A 543 -25.59 -50.70 -4.25
C VAL A 543 -26.32 -50.37 -5.55
N CYS A 544 -26.31 -49.12 -6.00
CA CYS A 544 -26.89 -48.73 -7.28
C CYS A 544 -26.22 -49.44 -8.46
N LEU A 545 -24.89 -49.58 -8.46
CA LEU A 545 -24.16 -50.33 -9.47
C LEU A 545 -24.50 -51.82 -9.44
N ALA A 546 -24.64 -52.43 -8.26
CA ALA A 546 -25.03 -53.83 -8.13
C ALA A 546 -26.46 -54.08 -8.66
N LEU A 547 -27.40 -53.19 -8.32
CA LEU A 547 -28.77 -53.23 -8.84
C LEU A 547 -28.81 -53.03 -10.36
N TRP A 548 -28.01 -52.10 -10.89
CA TRP A 548 -27.89 -51.89 -12.33
C TRP A 548 -27.31 -53.11 -13.03
N GLY A 549 -26.30 -53.76 -12.45
CA GLY A 549 -25.74 -55.01 -12.95
C GLY A 549 -26.77 -56.14 -13.01
N PHE A 550 -27.60 -56.28 -11.96
CA PHE A 550 -28.70 -57.25 -11.94
C PHE A 550 -29.79 -56.94 -12.97
N LEU A 551 -30.19 -55.68 -13.13
CA LEU A 551 -31.17 -55.26 -14.13
C LEU A 551 -30.65 -55.41 -15.57
N ALA A 552 -29.36 -55.15 -15.80
CA ALA A 552 -28.73 -55.36 -17.09
C ALA A 552 -28.56 -56.86 -17.41
N SER A 553 -28.24 -57.69 -16.41
CA SER A 553 -28.13 -59.14 -16.57
C SER A 553 -29.46 -59.82 -16.85
N THR A 554 -30.55 -59.38 -16.21
CA THR A 554 -31.91 -59.90 -16.46
C THR A 554 -32.41 -59.54 -17.86
N ARG A 555 -32.11 -58.34 -18.36
CA ARG A 555 -32.39 -57.96 -19.76
C ARG A 555 -31.59 -58.75 -20.79
N GLY A 556 -30.41 -59.26 -20.44
CA GLY A 556 -29.60 -60.11 -21.32
C GLY A 556 -30.10 -61.55 -21.44
N HIS A 557 -30.96 -62.02 -20.53
CA HIS A 557 -31.46 -63.40 -20.56
C HIS A 557 -32.74 -63.59 -21.39
N GLU A 558 -33.48 -62.52 -21.69
CA GLU A 558 -34.65 -62.56 -22.57
C GLU A 558 -34.31 -62.52 -24.08
N THR A 559 -33.06 -62.21 -24.45
CA THR A 559 -32.65 -62.10 -25.87
C THR A 559 -31.95 -63.33 -26.44
N ASN A 560 -31.91 -64.47 -25.73
CA ASN A 560 -31.18 -65.68 -26.18
C ASN A 560 -32.01 -66.98 -26.22
N ILE A 561 -33.34 -66.87 -26.27
CA ILE A 561 -34.24 -68.00 -26.58
C ILE A 561 -35.14 -67.55 -27.75
N GLY A 562 -34.66 -67.69 -28.98
CA GLY A 562 -35.50 -67.40 -30.15
C GLY A 562 -34.78 -67.14 -31.48
N SER A 563 -33.88 -68.01 -31.93
CA SER A 563 -33.54 -68.11 -33.37
C SER A 563 -32.79 -69.41 -33.72
N ILE A 564 -33.59 -70.48 -33.84
CA ILE A 564 -33.37 -71.72 -34.59
C ILE A 564 -34.73 -71.88 -35.32
N HIS A 565 -34.94 -71.98 -36.65
CA HIS A 565 -34.14 -72.37 -37.82
C HIS A 565 -34.93 -72.03 -39.14
N VAL A 566 -34.25 -72.19 -40.30
CA VAL A 566 -34.76 -72.41 -41.69
C VAL A 566 -35.14 -71.12 -42.46
N LEU A 567 -34.60 -70.80 -43.64
CA LEU A 567 -34.01 -71.57 -44.76
C LEU A 567 -32.48 -71.52 -44.86
#